data_AF-A0A959RRW6-F1
#
_entry.id   AF-A0A959RRW6-F1
#
_cell.length_a   1.000
_cell.length_b   1.000
_cell.length_c   1.000
_cell.angle_alpha   90.00
_cell.angle_beta   90.00
_cell.angle_gamma   90.00
#
_symmetry.space_group_name_H-M   'P 1'
#
loop_
_entity.id
_entity.type
_entity.pdbx_description
1 polymer ?
#
loop_
_entity_poly.entity_id
_entity_poly.type
_entity_poly.pdbx_seq_one_letter_code
_entity_poly.pdbx_strand_id
1 'polypeptide(L)'
;LNPEEGQVLSKDTKDKDAKDKDTSKIGDITIDGFPCDIRIEVSYEFHHYEPKDGKVLGIWPENRYEDDVNKFNQLRTKWGFTKYFHSRDETIFNRAISSAVGFTKSNIWVGINKDNYYSKVAAFGNVCAYYLDEPNYNGVPATTFSYIKNFINQFSSSFFYTGDMKPVYCVDPYADIADAIMCTKYSDGIWMGLCAYIWDTNNDQRPLWSSFKDRYSNKNKFNWISAKKDYPNNEFQNLLGKALNQNMNEVWLFHDDSYNDAELASFCQSAFYKGFLKRYGLKVTKYYRCIEGNCAICSEGGTWTLYNVITDTIPTEY
;
A
#
# COMPACT_ATOMS: atom_id res chain seq x y z
N LEU A 1 45.46 23.96 -34.66
CA LEU A 1 44.24 23.91 -35.50
C LEU A 1 43.04 24.11 -34.57
N ASN A 2 42.66 25.35 -34.36
CA ASN A 2 41.27 25.73 -34.02
C ASN A 2 40.54 25.91 -35.38
N PRO A 3 39.22 25.71 -35.49
CA PRO A 3 38.22 26.61 -34.86
C PRO A 3 36.98 25.87 -34.29
N GLU A 4 36.46 26.27 -33.13
CA GLU A 4 35.34 27.23 -32.86
C GLU A 4 33.94 26.60 -32.87
N GLU A 5 33.04 27.31 -32.18
CA GLU A 5 31.59 27.10 -31.99
C GLU A 5 31.22 26.10 -30.87
N GLY A 6 30.46 26.45 -29.83
CA GLY A 6 29.70 27.66 -29.55
C GLY A 6 28.62 27.36 -28.49
N GLN A 7 28.43 28.32 -27.59
CA GLN A 7 27.19 28.68 -26.88
C GLN A 7 26.58 27.76 -25.79
N VAL A 8 26.76 28.28 -24.57
CA VAL A 8 25.83 28.40 -23.44
C VAL A 8 24.34 28.31 -23.82
N LEU A 9 23.57 27.51 -23.08
CA LEU A 9 22.21 27.87 -22.66
C LEU A 9 21.81 27.13 -21.38
N SER A 10 21.38 27.93 -20.41
CA SER A 10 20.87 27.56 -19.11
C SER A 10 19.64 26.64 -19.18
N LYS A 11 19.50 25.75 -18.21
CA LYS A 11 18.19 25.24 -17.79
C LYS A 11 18.09 25.27 -16.28
N ASP A 12 17.80 26.46 -15.79
CA ASP A 12 16.82 26.60 -14.71
C ASP A 12 15.44 26.34 -15.34
N THR A 13 14.78 25.25 -14.95
CA THR A 13 13.31 25.22 -14.90
C THR A 13 12.84 24.07 -14.02
N LYS A 14 12.70 24.41 -12.73
CA LYS A 14 11.58 24.06 -11.84
C LYS A 14 10.87 22.74 -12.13
N ASP A 15 11.20 21.76 -11.30
CA ASP A 15 10.24 20.79 -10.76
C ASP A 15 9.00 21.53 -10.24
N LYS A 16 7.92 21.52 -11.01
CA LYS A 16 6.55 21.69 -10.54
C LYS A 16 5.61 20.87 -11.41
N ASP A 17 4.73 20.15 -10.71
CA ASP A 17 3.53 19.47 -11.19
C ASP A 17 3.74 18.07 -11.79
N ALA A 18 4.05 17.11 -10.91
CA ALA A 18 3.53 15.76 -11.05
C ALA A 18 1.99 15.81 -10.89
N LYS A 19 1.29 16.20 -11.96
CA LYS A 19 -0.15 16.01 -12.10
C LYS A 19 -0.38 14.64 -12.72
N ASP A 20 -1.02 13.78 -11.95
CA ASP A 20 -1.73 12.59 -12.41
C ASP A 20 -2.42 12.85 -13.75
N LYS A 21 -1.82 12.34 -14.83
CA LYS A 21 -2.46 12.16 -16.12
C LYS A 21 -2.06 10.79 -16.66
N ASP A 22 -2.44 9.75 -15.94
CA ASP A 22 -2.57 8.42 -16.53
C ASP A 22 -3.92 8.33 -17.26
N THR A 23 -4.07 9.13 -18.32
CA THR A 23 -5.11 8.91 -19.33
C THR A 23 -4.51 7.99 -20.37
N SER A 24 -4.60 6.68 -20.17
CA SER A 24 -4.45 5.74 -21.28
C SER A 24 -5.55 6.03 -22.29
N LYS A 25 -5.27 6.86 -23.30
CA LYS A 25 -6.18 7.11 -24.43
C LYS A 25 -6.27 5.82 -25.23
N ILE A 26 -7.29 5.02 -24.97
CA ILE A 26 -7.64 3.87 -25.80
C ILE A 26 -8.56 4.39 -26.90
N GLY A 27 -7.98 4.69 -28.07
CA GLY A 27 -8.65 4.83 -29.37
C GLY A 27 -9.73 5.91 -29.50
N ASP A 28 -9.54 6.86 -30.41
CA ASP A 28 -10.67 7.64 -30.96
C ASP A 28 -11.62 6.66 -31.69
N ILE A 29 -12.71 6.25 -31.06
CA ILE A 29 -13.78 5.50 -31.75
C ILE A 29 -14.66 6.52 -32.45
N THR A 30 -14.54 6.61 -33.78
CA THR A 30 -15.48 7.37 -34.61
C THR A 30 -16.76 6.54 -34.75
N ILE A 31 -17.87 7.03 -34.21
CA ILE A 31 -19.19 6.40 -34.38
C ILE A 31 -19.81 6.99 -35.65
N ASP A 32 -20.05 6.17 -36.67
CA ASP A 32 -20.71 6.58 -37.91
C ASP A 32 -22.13 7.11 -37.62
N GLY A 33 -22.49 8.26 -38.20
CA GLY A 33 -23.81 8.88 -38.10
C GLY A 33 -23.93 10.10 -37.19
N PHE A 34 -22.84 10.53 -36.53
CA PHE A 34 -22.82 11.82 -35.82
C PHE A 34 -22.57 13.00 -36.78
N PRO A 35 -23.19 14.17 -36.54
CA PRO A 35 -22.84 15.41 -37.20
C PRO A 35 -21.32 15.68 -37.20
N CYS A 36 -20.79 16.18 -38.31
CA CYS A 36 -19.36 16.47 -38.51
C CYS A 36 -18.76 17.47 -37.50
N ASP A 37 -19.62 18.24 -36.80
CA ASP A 37 -19.25 19.20 -35.78
C ASP A 37 -19.20 18.57 -34.37
N ILE A 38 -19.40 17.24 -34.26
CA ILE A 38 -19.33 16.49 -33.01
C ILE A 38 -18.18 15.48 -33.05
N ARG A 39 -17.38 15.49 -32.00
CA ARG A 39 -16.34 14.49 -31.73
C ARG A 39 -16.64 13.82 -30.39
N ILE A 40 -16.52 12.50 -30.36
CA ILE A 40 -16.72 11.69 -29.15
C ILE A 40 -15.37 11.07 -28.78
N GLU A 41 -14.88 11.34 -27.57
CA GLU A 41 -13.74 10.62 -27.00
C GLU A 41 -14.25 9.69 -25.89
N VAL A 42 -13.87 8.41 -25.94
CA VAL A 42 -14.14 7.44 -24.88
C VAL A 42 -12.85 7.16 -24.14
N SER A 43 -12.88 7.30 -22.82
CA SER A 43 -11.74 6.98 -21.94
C SER A 43 -12.23 6.18 -20.73
N TYR A 44 -11.35 5.40 -20.13
CA TYR A 44 -11.63 4.76 -18.85
C TYR A 44 -10.78 5.41 -17.75
N GLU A 45 -11.46 5.96 -16.76
CA GLU A 45 -10.83 6.65 -15.64
C GLU A 45 -10.80 5.72 -14.42
N PHE A 46 -9.70 5.72 -13.67
CA PHE A 46 -9.54 4.87 -12.49
C PHE A 46 -10.64 5.15 -11.46
N HIS A 47 -11.29 4.08 -10.99
CA HIS A 47 -12.30 4.16 -9.93
C HIS A 47 -11.72 3.71 -8.59
N HIS A 48 -11.32 2.44 -8.51
CA HIS A 48 -10.83 1.82 -7.29
C HIS A 48 -10.09 0.51 -7.58
N TYR A 49 -9.43 -0.01 -6.55
CA TYR A 49 -8.92 -1.36 -6.47
C TYR A 49 -9.74 -2.22 -5.50
N GLU A 50 -9.77 -3.52 -5.75
CA GLU A 50 -10.26 -4.53 -4.80
C GLU A 50 -9.24 -5.68 -4.71
N PRO A 51 -9.09 -6.36 -3.56
CA PRO A 51 -8.26 -7.56 -3.48
C PRO A 51 -8.74 -8.66 -4.43
N LYS A 52 -7.79 -9.39 -5.04
CA LYS A 52 -8.12 -10.67 -5.69
C LYS A 52 -8.51 -11.71 -4.65
N ASP A 53 -9.25 -12.72 -5.07
CA ASP A 53 -9.67 -13.83 -4.20
C ASP A 53 -8.48 -14.45 -3.47
N GLY A 54 -8.61 -14.57 -2.15
CA GLY A 54 -7.55 -15.10 -1.29
C GLY A 54 -6.34 -14.18 -1.09
N LYS A 55 -6.37 -12.93 -1.58
CA LYS A 55 -5.34 -11.93 -1.34
C LYS A 55 -5.80 -10.88 -0.32
N VAL A 56 -4.84 -10.38 0.46
CA VAL A 56 -5.06 -9.42 1.54
C VAL A 56 -3.97 -8.35 1.44
N LEU A 57 -4.39 -7.09 1.44
CA LEU A 57 -3.50 -5.96 1.69
C LEU A 57 -3.80 -5.37 3.07
N GLY A 58 -2.77 -5.23 3.87
CA GLY A 58 -2.79 -4.47 5.10
C GLY A 58 -2.06 -3.15 4.95
N ILE A 59 -2.44 -2.15 5.75
CA ILE A 59 -1.75 -0.86 5.79
C ILE A 59 -1.54 -0.39 7.23
N TRP A 60 -0.34 0.08 7.51
CA TRP A 60 -0.05 1.01 8.59
C TRP A 60 0.06 2.40 7.96
N PRO A 61 -1.03 3.18 7.95
CA PRO A 61 -1.08 4.45 7.27
C PRO A 61 -0.39 5.54 8.09
N GLU A 62 -0.04 6.63 7.43
CA GLU A 62 0.36 7.86 8.12
C GLU A 62 -0.88 8.52 8.78
N ASN A 63 -0.66 9.19 9.90
CA ASN A 63 -1.70 9.72 10.79
C ASN A 63 -2.74 10.61 10.09
N ARG A 64 -2.35 11.39 9.06
CA ARG A 64 -3.26 12.31 8.35
C ARG A 64 -4.39 11.57 7.60
N TYR A 65 -4.16 10.31 7.22
CA TYR A 65 -5.21 9.49 6.62
C TYR A 65 -6.28 9.17 7.65
N GLU A 66 -5.86 8.91 8.89
CA GLU A 66 -6.76 8.56 9.98
C GLU A 66 -7.50 9.79 10.51
N ASP A 67 -6.86 10.96 10.47
CA ASP A 67 -7.42 12.24 10.94
C ASP A 67 -8.55 12.76 10.03
N ASP A 68 -8.58 12.38 8.75
CA ASP A 68 -9.63 12.71 7.78
C ASP A 68 -10.46 11.46 7.45
N VAL A 69 -11.73 11.43 7.89
CA VAL A 69 -12.64 10.30 7.68
C VAL A 69 -12.78 9.90 6.20
N ASN A 70 -12.72 10.85 5.27
CA ASN A 70 -12.84 10.56 3.85
C ASN A 70 -11.58 9.88 3.32
N LYS A 71 -10.40 10.35 3.71
CA LYS A 71 -9.14 9.69 3.35
C LYS A 71 -9.02 8.32 3.99
N PHE A 72 -9.44 8.19 5.25
CA PHE A 72 -9.43 6.90 5.94
C PHE A 72 -10.32 5.89 5.22
N ASN A 73 -11.53 6.29 4.84
CA ASN A 73 -12.45 5.46 4.05
C ASN A 73 -11.85 5.06 2.69
N GLN A 74 -11.12 5.97 2.02
CA GLN A 74 -10.48 5.67 0.74
C GLN A 74 -9.47 4.53 0.81
N LEU A 75 -8.81 4.28 1.96
CA LEU A 75 -7.91 3.12 2.10
C LEU A 75 -8.63 1.81 1.74
N ARG A 76 -9.87 1.64 2.19
CA ARG A 76 -10.68 0.47 1.89
C ARG A 76 -11.39 0.56 0.54
N THR A 77 -12.07 1.68 0.29
CA THR A 77 -13.02 1.81 -0.84
C THR A 77 -12.37 2.20 -2.15
N LYS A 78 -11.19 2.82 -2.13
CA LYS A 78 -10.45 3.24 -3.32
C LYS A 78 -9.18 2.42 -3.53
N TRP A 79 -8.43 2.16 -2.45
CA TRP A 79 -7.09 1.55 -2.53
C TRP A 79 -7.07 0.03 -2.25
N GLY A 80 -8.19 -0.55 -1.83
CA GLY A 80 -8.34 -2.01 -1.68
C GLY A 80 -7.67 -2.60 -0.43
N PHE A 81 -7.30 -1.78 0.57
CA PHE A 81 -6.78 -2.29 1.83
C PHE A 81 -7.90 -2.90 2.68
N THR A 82 -7.73 -4.17 3.02
CA THR A 82 -8.70 -4.92 3.84
C THR A 82 -8.34 -4.99 5.31
N LYS A 83 -7.05 -4.79 5.64
CA LYS A 83 -6.54 -4.76 7.01
C LYS A 83 -5.87 -3.43 7.34
N TYR A 84 -5.90 -3.08 8.61
CA TYR A 84 -5.42 -1.80 9.12
C TYR A 84 -4.61 -2.00 10.40
N PHE A 85 -3.49 -1.31 10.52
CA PHE A 85 -2.68 -1.26 11.72
C PHE A 85 -2.98 0.01 12.51
N HIS A 86 -3.41 -0.16 13.76
CA HIS A 86 -3.81 0.89 14.67
C HIS A 86 -2.80 1.06 15.80
N SER A 87 -2.16 2.22 15.91
CA SER A 87 -1.22 2.53 17.01
C SER A 87 -1.70 3.65 17.94
N ARG A 88 -2.83 4.29 17.62
CA ARG A 88 -3.28 5.55 18.25
C ARG A 88 -4.28 5.36 19.40
N ASP A 89 -5.06 6.39 19.69
CA ASP A 89 -6.07 6.38 20.74
C ASP A 89 -7.41 5.76 20.31
N GLU A 90 -8.30 5.60 21.28
CA GLU A 90 -9.62 5.00 21.10
C GLU A 90 -10.53 5.78 20.13
N THR A 91 -10.34 7.10 19.98
CA THR A 91 -11.10 7.90 19.01
C THR A 91 -10.79 7.47 17.59
N ILE A 92 -9.51 7.26 17.27
CA ILE A 92 -9.08 6.79 15.95
C ILE A 92 -9.52 5.33 15.72
N PHE A 93 -9.44 4.48 16.74
CA PHE A 93 -9.93 3.11 16.64
C PHE A 93 -11.44 3.06 16.34
N ASN A 94 -12.24 3.83 17.09
CA ASN A 94 -13.70 3.92 16.90
C ASN A 94 -14.06 4.49 15.53
N ARG A 95 -13.26 5.42 15.01
CA ARG A 95 -13.40 5.93 13.64
C ARG A 95 -13.14 4.82 12.61
N ALA A 96 -12.10 4.02 12.77
CA ALA A 96 -11.77 2.93 11.86
C ALA A 96 -12.93 1.92 11.71
N ILE A 97 -13.60 1.61 12.82
CA ILE A 97 -14.74 0.67 12.86
C ILE A 97 -16.11 1.32 12.61
N SER A 98 -16.17 2.63 12.44
CA SER A 98 -17.41 3.34 12.15
C SER A 98 -17.96 2.96 10.76
N SER A 99 -19.26 3.14 10.55
CA SER A 99 -19.88 2.92 9.23
C SER A 99 -19.31 3.79 8.11
N ALA A 100 -18.69 4.92 8.46
CA ALA A 100 -18.08 5.83 7.48
C ALA A 100 -16.75 5.29 6.92
N VAL A 101 -15.99 4.51 7.69
CA VAL A 101 -14.70 3.92 7.26
C VAL A 101 -14.86 2.42 6.97
N GLY A 102 -15.36 1.67 7.96
CA GLY A 102 -15.82 0.29 7.78
C GLY A 102 -14.74 -0.79 7.85
N PHE A 103 -13.62 -0.57 8.54
CA PHE A 103 -12.77 -1.69 8.95
C PHE A 103 -13.47 -2.49 10.05
N THR A 104 -13.43 -3.82 9.99
CA THR A 104 -13.96 -4.66 11.08
C THR A 104 -12.87 -4.90 12.12
N LYS A 105 -13.23 -5.09 13.39
CA LYS A 105 -12.24 -5.41 14.45
C LYS A 105 -11.36 -6.62 14.09
N SER A 106 -11.92 -7.62 13.42
CA SER A 106 -11.22 -8.80 12.92
C SER A 106 -10.18 -8.54 11.83
N ASN A 107 -10.11 -7.31 11.31
CA ASN A 107 -9.15 -6.85 10.31
C ASN A 107 -8.19 -5.79 10.86
N ILE A 108 -8.28 -5.45 12.15
CA ILE A 108 -7.43 -4.43 12.78
C ILE A 108 -6.33 -5.08 13.61
N TRP A 109 -5.09 -4.68 13.37
CA TRP A 109 -3.95 -4.95 14.26
C TRP A 109 -3.79 -3.78 15.21
N VAL A 110 -3.57 -4.06 16.49
CA VAL A 110 -3.34 -3.01 17.49
C VAL A 110 -1.89 -3.06 17.94
N GLY A 111 -1.18 -1.95 17.72
CA GLY A 111 0.15 -1.72 18.26
C GLY A 111 0.12 -1.58 19.78
N ILE A 112 0.99 -2.34 20.46
CA ILE A 112 1.17 -2.33 21.91
C ILE A 112 2.66 -2.22 22.27
N ASN A 113 2.92 -1.86 23.52
CA ASN A 113 4.24 -1.89 24.13
C ASN A 113 4.16 -2.49 25.55
N LYS A 114 5.33 -2.64 26.19
CA LYS A 114 5.42 -3.23 27.55
C LYS A 114 4.65 -2.47 28.62
N ASP A 115 4.35 -1.19 28.38
CA ASP A 115 3.75 -0.29 29.36
C ASP A 115 2.23 -0.13 29.15
N ASN A 116 1.70 -0.49 27.97
CA ASN A 116 0.29 -0.26 27.63
C ASN A 116 -0.50 -1.50 27.18
N TYR A 117 0.13 -2.68 27.04
CA TYR A 117 -0.57 -3.87 26.52
C TYR A 117 -1.84 -4.21 27.32
N TYR A 118 -1.80 -4.07 28.66
CA TYR A 118 -2.97 -4.32 29.51
C TYR A 118 -4.13 -3.38 29.19
N SER A 119 -3.89 -2.07 29.16
CA SER A 119 -4.94 -1.07 28.91
C SER A 119 -5.46 -1.14 27.49
N LYS A 120 -4.59 -1.44 26.51
CA LYS A 120 -4.97 -1.63 25.11
C LYS A 120 -5.87 -2.87 24.92
N VAL A 121 -5.54 -3.99 25.57
CA VAL A 121 -6.38 -5.20 25.54
C VAL A 121 -7.74 -4.94 26.19
N ALA A 122 -7.76 -4.25 27.34
CA ALA A 122 -9.00 -3.90 28.03
C ALA A 122 -9.89 -2.95 27.20
N ALA A 123 -9.29 -1.96 26.52
CA ALA A 123 -10.02 -0.98 25.72
C ALA A 123 -10.57 -1.57 24.41
N PHE A 124 -9.76 -2.36 23.69
CA PHE A 124 -10.11 -2.76 22.32
C PHE A 124 -10.72 -4.17 22.22
N GLY A 125 -10.42 -5.04 23.19
CA GLY A 125 -10.95 -6.39 23.30
C GLY A 125 -10.46 -7.32 22.20
N ASN A 126 -11.36 -8.09 21.60
CA ASN A 126 -11.00 -9.00 20.50
C ASN A 126 -10.85 -8.23 19.19
N VAL A 127 -9.61 -8.21 18.69
CA VAL A 127 -9.22 -7.66 17.39
C VAL A 127 -8.54 -8.75 16.56
N CYS A 128 -8.07 -8.44 15.36
CA CYS A 128 -7.33 -9.42 14.54
C CYS A 128 -6.05 -9.87 15.26
N ALA A 129 -5.23 -8.90 15.66
CA ALA A 129 -3.97 -9.17 16.35
C ALA A 129 -3.55 -8.00 17.23
N TYR A 130 -2.81 -8.32 18.29
CA TYR A 130 -1.96 -7.37 18.99
C TYR A 130 -0.53 -7.52 18.47
N TYR A 131 0.13 -6.40 18.23
CA TYR A 131 1.46 -6.36 17.63
C TYR A 131 2.43 -5.60 18.54
N LEU A 132 3.50 -6.27 18.96
CA LEU A 132 4.58 -5.67 19.73
C LEU A 132 5.74 -5.34 18.81
N ASP A 133 5.94 -4.05 18.56
CA ASP A 133 6.99 -3.58 17.65
C ASP A 133 8.34 -3.53 18.35
N GLU A 134 9.34 -4.06 17.66
CA GLU A 134 10.75 -3.98 18.06
C GLU A 134 11.08 -4.29 19.54
N PRO A 135 10.56 -5.38 20.14
CA PRO A 135 10.66 -5.60 21.59
C PRO A 135 12.11 -5.61 22.09
N ASN A 136 13.02 -6.20 21.31
CA ASN A 136 14.42 -6.25 21.70
C ASN A 136 15.11 -4.88 21.59
N TYR A 137 14.85 -4.09 20.54
CA TYR A 137 15.39 -2.74 20.42
C TYR A 137 14.84 -1.80 21.49
N ASN A 138 13.56 -1.96 21.83
CA ASN A 138 12.85 -1.19 22.84
C ASN A 138 13.11 -1.66 24.28
N GLY A 139 14.06 -2.58 24.47
CA GLY A 139 14.48 -3.05 25.80
C GLY A 139 13.37 -3.73 26.59
N VAL A 140 12.49 -4.48 25.91
CA VAL A 140 11.45 -5.32 26.53
C VAL A 140 12.07 -6.67 26.87
N PRO A 141 12.33 -7.03 28.14
CA PRO A 141 12.96 -8.30 28.49
C PRO A 141 12.18 -9.51 27.97
N ALA A 142 12.86 -10.61 27.62
CA ALA A 142 12.21 -11.82 27.10
C ALA A 142 11.16 -12.41 28.06
N THR A 143 11.36 -12.27 29.37
CA THR A 143 10.36 -12.62 30.39
C THR A 143 9.10 -11.78 30.23
N THR A 144 9.23 -10.45 30.16
CA THR A 144 8.13 -9.51 29.89
C THR A 144 7.44 -9.84 28.57
N PHE A 145 8.20 -10.14 27.52
CA PHE A 145 7.63 -10.51 26.22
C PHE A 145 6.78 -11.79 26.30
N SER A 146 7.25 -12.81 27.04
CA SER A 146 6.48 -14.03 27.32
C SER A 146 5.22 -13.74 28.14
N TYR A 147 5.30 -12.85 29.12
CA TYR A 147 4.13 -12.42 29.91
C TYR A 147 3.08 -11.74 29.04
N ILE A 148 3.49 -10.81 28.16
CA ILE A 148 2.58 -10.12 27.23
C ILE A 148 1.86 -11.14 26.33
N LYS A 149 2.60 -12.08 25.73
CA LYS A 149 2.03 -13.17 24.92
C LYS A 149 0.96 -13.95 25.68
N ASN A 150 1.30 -14.41 26.89
CA ASN A 150 0.40 -15.22 27.70
C ASN A 150 -0.84 -14.43 28.12
N PHE A 151 -0.67 -13.15 28.46
CA PHE A 151 -1.77 -12.26 28.78
C PHE A 151 -2.74 -12.11 27.61
N ILE A 152 -2.25 -11.85 26.39
CA ILE A 152 -3.10 -11.72 25.21
C ILE A 152 -3.87 -13.01 24.92
N ASN A 153 -3.21 -14.17 25.03
CA ASN A 153 -3.84 -15.48 24.84
C ASN A 153 -4.91 -15.80 25.90
N GLN A 154 -4.76 -15.29 27.13
CA GLN A 154 -5.69 -15.52 28.22
C GLN A 154 -6.92 -14.60 28.14
N PHE A 155 -6.72 -13.34 27.71
CA PHE A 155 -7.74 -12.29 27.80
C PHE A 155 -8.31 -11.87 26.45
N SER A 156 -7.87 -12.47 25.35
CA SER A 156 -8.44 -12.25 24.03
C SER A 156 -8.32 -13.49 23.13
N SER A 157 -9.15 -13.56 22.09
CA SER A 157 -8.98 -14.54 21.00
C SER A 157 -8.11 -14.00 19.86
N SER A 158 -7.41 -12.89 20.08
CA SER A 158 -6.61 -12.21 19.04
C SER A 158 -5.29 -12.93 18.84
N PHE A 159 -4.71 -12.84 17.65
CA PHE A 159 -3.33 -13.28 17.46
C PHE A 159 -2.35 -12.35 18.20
N PHE A 160 -1.17 -12.88 18.54
CA PHE A 160 -0.07 -12.06 19.00
C PHE A 160 1.09 -12.12 18.01
N TYR A 161 1.47 -10.96 17.49
CA TYR A 161 2.53 -10.78 16.49
C TYR A 161 3.60 -9.84 17.01
N THR A 162 4.75 -9.86 16.35
CA THR A 162 5.88 -9.02 16.72
C THR A 162 6.66 -8.56 15.50
N GLY A 163 7.23 -7.36 15.62
CA GLY A 163 8.09 -6.73 14.62
C GLY A 163 9.55 -7.15 14.70
N ASP A 164 10.40 -6.31 14.10
CA ASP A 164 11.84 -6.58 14.00
C ASP A 164 12.48 -6.84 15.37
N MET A 165 13.54 -7.62 15.41
CA MET A 165 14.34 -7.84 16.61
C MET A 165 15.81 -7.71 16.23
N LYS A 166 16.64 -7.29 17.18
CA LYS A 166 18.09 -7.35 16.99
C LYS A 166 18.49 -8.78 16.60
N PRO A 167 19.59 -8.92 15.84
CA PRO A 167 20.32 -10.16 15.72
C PRO A 167 20.41 -10.90 17.06
N VAL A 168 19.74 -12.03 17.17
CA VAL A 168 19.86 -12.92 18.32
C VAL A 168 20.29 -14.30 17.87
N TYR A 169 21.19 -14.89 18.66
CA TYR A 169 21.61 -16.28 18.47
C TYR A 169 20.44 -17.24 18.70
N CYS A 170 20.53 -18.45 18.16
CA CYS A 170 19.46 -19.44 18.33
C CYS A 170 19.15 -19.86 19.74
N VAL A 171 20.09 -19.64 20.66
CA VAL A 171 19.94 -19.97 22.08
C VAL A 171 19.31 -18.83 22.88
N ASP A 172 18.95 -17.73 22.22
CA ASP A 172 18.34 -16.59 22.87
C ASP A 172 16.82 -16.84 23.11
N PRO A 173 16.30 -16.60 24.32
CA PRO A 173 14.88 -16.73 24.63
C PRO A 173 13.92 -15.97 23.69
N TYR A 174 14.36 -14.88 23.03
CA TYR A 174 13.53 -14.21 22.02
C TYR A 174 13.25 -15.11 20.81
N ALA A 175 14.20 -15.96 20.41
CA ALA A 175 14.03 -16.88 19.29
C ALA A 175 12.95 -17.93 19.57
N ASP A 176 12.89 -18.45 20.79
CA ASP A 176 11.85 -19.42 21.20
C ASP A 176 10.46 -18.78 21.23
N ILE A 177 10.36 -17.55 21.75
CA ILE A 177 9.10 -16.82 21.78
C ILE A 177 8.64 -16.53 20.35
N ALA A 178 9.56 -16.05 19.50
CA ALA A 178 9.29 -15.71 18.10
C ALA A 178 8.94 -16.93 17.25
N ASP A 179 9.53 -18.11 17.49
CA ASP A 179 9.09 -19.34 16.82
C ASP A 179 7.69 -19.78 17.28
N ALA A 180 7.33 -19.51 18.53
CA ALA A 180 6.02 -19.84 19.06
C ALA A 180 4.91 -18.87 18.65
N ILE A 181 5.25 -17.73 18.02
CA ILE A 181 4.29 -16.74 17.48
C ILE A 181 4.65 -16.43 16.03
N MET A 182 3.99 -15.46 15.40
CA MET A 182 4.42 -14.97 14.10
C MET A 182 5.26 -13.69 14.28
N CYS A 183 6.50 -13.74 13.80
CA CYS A 183 7.43 -12.62 13.76
C CYS A 183 7.58 -12.13 12.32
N THR A 184 7.57 -10.81 12.15
CA THR A 184 7.86 -10.16 10.88
C THR A 184 8.99 -9.18 11.03
N LYS A 185 9.87 -9.18 10.05
CA LYS A 185 11.05 -8.33 10.04
C LYS A 185 11.07 -7.50 8.76
N TYR A 186 11.35 -6.21 8.92
CA TYR A 186 11.68 -5.30 7.84
C TYR A 186 13.22 -5.17 7.79
N SER A 187 13.84 -5.32 6.62
CA SER A 187 15.30 -5.18 6.49
C SER A 187 15.66 -3.75 6.08
N ASP A 188 16.56 -3.10 6.81
CA ASP A 188 17.13 -1.80 6.42
C ASP A 188 18.67 -1.72 6.50
N GLY A 189 19.33 -2.87 6.50
CA GLY A 189 20.79 -2.99 6.62
C GLY A 189 21.22 -4.38 7.06
N ILE A 190 22.53 -4.59 7.28
CA ILE A 190 23.10 -5.90 7.65
C ILE A 190 22.46 -6.40 8.95
N TRP A 191 21.66 -7.45 8.88
CA TRP A 191 21.01 -8.00 10.07
C TRP A 191 20.94 -9.52 10.03
N MET A 192 21.43 -10.16 11.10
CA MET A 192 21.07 -11.54 11.40
C MET A 192 19.56 -11.58 11.67
N GLY A 193 18.82 -12.40 10.94
CA GLY A 193 17.51 -12.84 11.40
C GLY A 193 17.65 -13.63 12.70
N LEU A 194 16.55 -13.77 13.44
CA LEU A 194 16.45 -14.77 14.51
C LEU A 194 16.97 -16.11 13.96
N CYS A 195 18.08 -16.62 14.49
CA CYS A 195 18.71 -17.84 13.98
C CYS A 195 19.23 -17.85 12.54
N ALA A 196 19.17 -16.74 11.79
CA ALA A 196 19.50 -16.73 10.36
C ALA A 196 20.61 -15.72 10.08
N TYR A 197 21.74 -16.20 9.58
CA TYR A 197 22.82 -15.31 9.16
C TYR A 197 22.49 -14.77 7.77
N ILE A 198 22.10 -13.50 7.66
CA ILE A 198 21.85 -12.84 6.39
C ILE A 198 22.81 -11.65 6.30
N TRP A 199 23.71 -11.71 5.33
CA TRP A 199 24.51 -10.56 4.93
C TRP A 199 23.78 -9.89 3.79
N ASP A 200 23.12 -8.77 4.06
CA ASP A 200 22.62 -7.89 3.01
C ASP A 200 23.12 -6.47 3.25
N THR A 201 23.90 -5.96 2.30
CA THR A 201 24.46 -4.61 2.33
C THR A 201 23.65 -3.62 1.51
N ASN A 202 22.58 -4.08 0.83
CA ASN A 202 21.91 -3.34 -0.25
C ASN A 202 20.45 -3.00 0.06
N ASN A 203 20.01 -3.13 1.31
CA ASN A 203 18.63 -2.87 1.76
C ASN A 203 17.57 -3.70 1.02
N ASP A 204 17.94 -4.85 0.44
CA ASP A 204 17.00 -5.76 -0.20
C ASP A 204 16.33 -6.66 0.85
N GLN A 205 15.00 -6.70 0.86
CA GLN A 205 14.24 -7.50 1.83
C GLN A 205 14.04 -8.96 1.36
N ARG A 206 14.25 -9.26 0.07
CA ARG A 206 13.95 -10.59 -0.52
C ARG A 206 14.78 -11.73 0.09
N PRO A 207 16.09 -11.56 0.40
CA PRO A 207 16.87 -12.61 1.07
C PRO A 207 16.35 -12.90 2.49
N LEU A 208 15.95 -11.84 3.21
CA LEU A 208 15.34 -11.94 4.53
C LEU A 208 14.02 -12.71 4.48
N TRP A 209 13.13 -12.37 3.56
CA TRP A 209 11.84 -13.06 3.41
C TRP A 209 12.04 -14.54 3.05
N SER A 210 13.08 -14.87 2.28
CA SER A 210 13.45 -16.27 1.98
C SER A 210 13.86 -17.02 3.24
N SER A 211 14.78 -16.45 4.00
CA SER A 211 15.28 -17.07 5.23
C SER A 211 14.17 -17.25 6.28
N PHE A 212 13.29 -16.26 6.43
CA PHE A 212 12.12 -16.36 7.30
C PHE A 212 11.14 -17.43 6.82
N LYS A 213 10.93 -17.53 5.50
CA LYS A 213 10.10 -18.60 4.93
C LYS A 213 10.71 -19.97 5.16
N ASP A 214 12.03 -20.12 5.03
CA ASP A 214 12.70 -21.41 5.23
C ASP A 214 12.66 -21.84 6.72
N ARG A 215 12.84 -20.89 7.64
CA ARG A 215 12.83 -21.16 9.09
C ARG A 215 11.42 -21.39 9.64
N TYR A 216 10.51 -20.48 9.33
CA TYR A 216 9.17 -20.44 9.93
C TYR A 216 8.10 -21.04 9.02
N SER A 217 8.46 -21.44 7.80
CA SER A 217 7.61 -22.18 6.85
C SER A 217 6.23 -21.54 6.70
N ASN A 218 5.17 -22.27 7.06
CA ASN A 218 3.78 -21.85 6.94
C ASN A 218 3.37 -20.78 7.96
N LYS A 219 4.23 -20.46 8.94
CA LYS A 219 4.00 -19.37 9.90
C LYS A 219 4.34 -18.00 9.28
N ASN A 220 5.26 -17.91 8.31
CA ASN A 220 5.50 -16.65 7.60
C ASN A 220 4.38 -16.42 6.55
N LYS A 221 3.29 -15.77 6.98
CA LYS A 221 2.09 -15.51 6.17
C LYS A 221 2.08 -14.14 5.47
N PHE A 222 2.91 -13.20 5.92
CA PHE A 222 2.94 -11.82 5.44
C PHE A 222 4.29 -11.16 5.69
N ASN A 223 4.61 -10.12 4.93
CA ASN A 223 5.75 -9.24 5.18
C ASN A 223 5.35 -7.77 5.00
N TRP A 224 6.20 -6.89 5.54
CA TRP A 224 6.09 -5.45 5.41
C TRP A 224 6.85 -4.94 4.19
N ILE A 225 6.30 -3.91 3.55
CA ILE A 225 6.90 -3.13 2.48
C ILE A 225 6.81 -1.67 2.94
N SER A 226 7.92 -0.93 2.88
CA SER A 226 7.94 0.49 3.24
C SER A 226 7.49 1.31 2.05
N ALA A 227 6.48 2.15 2.25
CA ALA A 227 6.00 3.09 1.24
C ALA A 227 7.10 4.03 0.74
N LYS A 228 8.10 4.32 1.58
CA LYS A 228 9.19 5.25 1.29
C LYS A 228 10.50 4.58 0.91
N LYS A 229 11.00 3.63 1.71
CA LYS A 229 12.31 3.01 1.45
C LYS A 229 12.27 2.12 0.19
N ASP A 230 11.11 1.55 -0.14
CA ASP A 230 10.91 0.75 -1.35
C ASP A 230 10.32 1.57 -2.53
N TYR A 231 10.35 2.91 -2.42
CA TYR A 231 9.89 3.88 -3.43
C TYR A 231 10.99 4.92 -3.78
N PRO A 232 11.03 5.43 -5.03
CA PRO A 232 10.54 4.81 -6.27
C PRO A 232 11.46 3.62 -6.64
N ASN A 233 11.57 3.19 -7.91
CA ASN A 233 12.54 2.20 -8.42
C ASN A 233 12.07 0.74 -8.63
N ASN A 234 10.84 0.50 -9.10
CA ASN A 234 10.31 -0.85 -9.38
C ASN A 234 10.33 -1.84 -8.20
N GLU A 235 10.78 -1.45 -7.01
CA GLU A 235 10.95 -2.36 -5.87
C GLU A 235 9.63 -2.90 -5.34
N PHE A 236 8.55 -2.12 -5.36
CA PHE A 236 7.21 -2.66 -5.09
C PHE A 236 6.88 -3.87 -5.97
N GLN A 237 7.11 -3.79 -7.28
CA GLN A 237 6.86 -4.91 -8.18
C GLN A 237 7.73 -6.13 -7.85
N ASN A 238 9.00 -5.90 -7.50
CA ASN A 238 9.94 -6.94 -7.14
C ASN A 238 9.53 -7.67 -5.85
N LEU A 239 9.19 -6.92 -4.81
CA LEU A 239 8.78 -7.43 -3.50
C LEU A 239 7.44 -8.16 -3.60
N LEU A 240 6.45 -7.59 -4.29
CA LEU A 240 5.16 -8.24 -4.53
C LEU A 240 5.32 -9.52 -5.38
N GLY A 241 6.22 -9.51 -6.37
CA GLY A 241 6.59 -10.70 -7.13
C GLY A 241 7.22 -11.79 -6.24
N LYS A 242 8.10 -11.40 -5.32
CA LYS A 242 8.70 -12.32 -4.33
C LYS A 242 7.63 -12.92 -3.42
N ALA A 243 6.68 -12.12 -2.93
CA ALA A 243 5.58 -12.59 -2.09
C ALA A 243 4.77 -13.69 -2.80
N LEU A 244 4.43 -13.51 -4.08
CA LEU A 244 3.72 -14.53 -4.86
C LEU A 244 4.52 -15.81 -5.03
N ASN A 245 5.81 -15.68 -5.36
CA ASN A 245 6.71 -16.83 -5.50
C ASN A 245 6.85 -17.63 -4.19
N GLN A 246 6.58 -17.01 -3.04
CA GLN A 246 6.57 -17.65 -1.73
C GLN A 246 5.18 -18.10 -1.26
N ASN A 247 4.17 -18.05 -2.15
CA ASN A 247 2.77 -18.34 -1.86
C ASN A 247 2.20 -17.50 -0.70
N MET A 248 2.65 -16.26 -0.58
CA MET A 248 2.08 -15.32 0.38
C MET A 248 0.78 -14.77 -0.17
N ASN A 249 -0.20 -14.74 0.72
CA ASN A 249 -1.54 -14.21 0.43
C ASN A 249 -1.74 -12.83 1.03
N GLU A 250 -0.82 -12.39 1.89
CA GLU A 250 -0.94 -11.14 2.62
C GLU A 250 0.37 -10.37 2.55
N VAL A 251 0.28 -9.06 2.30
CA VAL A 251 1.40 -8.12 2.36
C VAL A 251 0.91 -6.83 3.03
N TRP A 252 1.82 -6.15 3.73
CA TRP A 252 1.52 -4.94 4.47
C TRP A 252 2.34 -3.77 3.94
N LEU A 253 1.68 -2.64 3.71
CA LEU A 253 2.34 -1.37 3.41
C LEU A 253 2.51 -0.57 4.70
N PHE A 254 3.73 -0.16 5.02
CA PHE A 254 4.05 0.72 6.13
C PHE A 254 4.42 2.11 5.61
N HIS A 255 3.71 3.12 6.07
CA HIS A 255 4.01 4.52 5.80
C HIS A 255 4.72 5.14 7.02
N ASP A 256 5.90 5.72 6.80
CA ASP A 256 6.54 6.56 7.82
C ASP A 256 5.90 7.97 7.84
N ASP A 257 6.32 8.80 8.80
CA ASP A 257 5.77 10.14 9.04
C ASP A 257 5.95 11.13 7.86
N SER A 258 6.70 10.77 6.81
CA SER A 258 6.89 11.59 5.62
C SER A 258 6.08 11.05 4.45
N TYR A 259 4.85 11.55 4.34
CA TYR A 259 3.86 11.00 3.41
C TYR A 259 3.92 11.57 1.98
N ASN A 260 3.66 10.71 0.98
CA ASN A 260 3.39 11.09 -0.41
C ASN A 260 2.26 10.24 -1.03
N ASP A 261 1.22 10.86 -1.61
CA ASP A 261 0.09 10.14 -2.24
C ASP A 261 0.53 9.30 -3.45
N ALA A 262 1.63 9.69 -4.09
CA ALA A 262 2.22 8.93 -5.18
C ALA A 262 2.78 7.58 -4.72
N GLU A 263 3.24 7.44 -3.48
CA GLU A 263 3.76 6.19 -2.93
C GLU A 263 2.64 5.15 -2.80
N LEU A 264 1.52 5.56 -2.19
CA LEU A 264 0.33 4.73 -2.05
C LEU A 264 -0.22 4.29 -3.41
N ALA A 265 -0.36 5.23 -4.35
CA ALA A 265 -0.87 4.95 -5.68
C ALA A 265 0.05 3.99 -6.47
N SER A 266 1.37 4.21 -6.41
CA SER A 266 2.39 3.37 -7.05
C SER A 266 2.42 1.95 -6.48
N PHE A 267 2.28 1.81 -5.15
CA PHE A 267 2.17 0.52 -4.50
C PHE A 267 0.92 -0.23 -4.99
N CYS A 268 -0.26 0.40 -4.97
CA CYS A 268 -1.50 -0.24 -5.39
C CYS A 268 -1.47 -0.63 -6.88
N GLN A 269 -0.89 0.23 -7.73
CA GLN A 269 -0.69 -0.10 -9.14
C GLN A 269 0.23 -1.32 -9.32
N SER A 270 1.31 -1.39 -8.55
CA SER A 270 2.21 -2.55 -8.54
C SER A 270 1.51 -3.82 -8.03
N ALA A 271 0.67 -3.70 -6.99
CA ALA A 271 -0.13 -4.78 -6.45
C ALA A 271 -1.16 -5.30 -7.45
N PHE A 272 -1.74 -4.42 -8.27
CA PHE A 272 -2.57 -4.82 -9.42
C PHE A 272 -1.76 -5.61 -10.45
N TYR A 273 -0.62 -5.07 -10.92
CA TYR A 273 0.21 -5.75 -11.93
C TYR A 273 0.77 -7.10 -11.46
N LYS A 274 0.96 -7.27 -10.15
CA LYS A 274 1.39 -8.55 -9.57
C LYS A 274 0.22 -9.44 -9.17
N GLY A 275 -1.03 -9.00 -9.30
CA GLY A 275 -2.19 -9.86 -9.05
C GLY A 275 -2.52 -10.05 -7.56
N PHE A 276 -2.21 -9.06 -6.73
CA PHE A 276 -2.83 -8.89 -5.41
C PHE A 276 -4.15 -8.13 -5.49
N LEU A 277 -4.27 -7.20 -6.45
CA LEU A 277 -5.47 -6.38 -6.66
C LEU A 277 -6.09 -6.61 -8.04
N LYS A 278 -7.39 -6.37 -8.13
CA LYS A 278 -8.17 -6.06 -9.33
C LYS A 278 -8.27 -4.55 -9.46
N ARG A 279 -8.26 -4.03 -10.68
CA ARG A 279 -8.47 -2.61 -10.96
C ARG A 279 -9.82 -2.42 -11.63
N TYR A 280 -10.55 -1.41 -11.20
CA TYR A 280 -11.80 -1.03 -11.84
C TYR A 280 -11.73 0.39 -12.39
N GLY A 281 -12.26 0.57 -13.59
CA GLY A 281 -12.39 1.87 -14.24
C GLY A 281 -13.84 2.20 -14.55
N LEU A 282 -14.17 3.49 -14.53
CA LEU A 282 -15.43 4.00 -15.06
C LEU A 282 -15.23 4.44 -16.50
N LYS A 283 -16.18 4.07 -17.37
CA LYS A 283 -16.22 4.60 -18.73
C LYS A 283 -16.66 6.06 -18.67
N VAL A 284 -15.87 6.93 -19.29
CA VAL A 284 -16.14 8.35 -19.42
C VAL A 284 -16.21 8.68 -20.91
N THR A 285 -17.36 9.17 -21.35
CA THR A 285 -17.62 9.60 -22.71
C THR A 285 -17.66 11.12 -22.75
N LYS A 286 -16.70 11.71 -23.45
CA LYS A 286 -16.54 13.17 -23.60
C LYS A 286 -17.04 13.58 -24.97
N TYR A 287 -17.96 14.54 -25.00
CA TYR A 287 -18.52 15.08 -26.23
C TYR A 287 -17.96 16.48 -26.46
N TYR A 288 -17.34 16.63 -27.61
CA TYR A 288 -16.78 17.88 -28.08
C TYR A 288 -17.60 18.40 -29.25
N ARG A 289 -17.78 19.72 -29.28
CA ARG A 289 -18.40 20.42 -30.41
C ARG A 289 -17.38 21.37 -31.01
N CYS A 290 -17.32 21.38 -32.33
CA CYS A 290 -16.51 22.32 -33.08
C CYS A 290 -17.13 23.72 -33.02
N ILE A 291 -16.35 24.73 -32.64
CA ILE A 291 -16.86 26.10 -32.45
C ILE A 291 -17.30 26.71 -33.80
N GLU A 292 -16.57 26.37 -34.86
CA GLU A 292 -16.73 26.96 -36.18
C GLU A 292 -17.99 26.48 -36.90
N GLY A 293 -18.62 25.38 -36.45
CA GLY A 293 -19.89 24.86 -36.97
C GLY A 293 -19.87 24.44 -38.46
N ASN A 294 -18.69 24.39 -39.07
CA ASN A 294 -18.48 24.06 -40.48
C ASN A 294 -17.64 22.79 -40.61
N CYS A 295 -18.23 21.74 -41.17
CA CYS A 295 -17.61 20.42 -41.32
C CYS A 295 -16.18 20.46 -41.88
N ALA A 296 -15.92 21.28 -42.92
CA ALA A 296 -14.62 21.31 -43.58
C ALA A 296 -13.52 21.84 -42.64
N ILE A 297 -13.82 22.89 -41.88
CA ILE A 297 -12.90 23.47 -40.90
C ILE A 297 -12.70 22.51 -39.73
N CYS A 298 -13.79 21.89 -39.25
CA CYS A 298 -13.74 20.94 -38.14
C CYS A 298 -12.89 19.69 -38.45
N SER A 299 -12.87 19.22 -39.71
CA SER A 299 -12.04 18.10 -40.15
C SER A 299 -10.55 18.43 -40.34
N GLU A 300 -10.18 19.69 -40.54
CA GLU A 300 -8.80 20.11 -40.87
C GLU A 300 -8.05 20.74 -39.67
N GLY A 301 -8.59 20.60 -38.46
CA GLY A 301 -7.96 21.13 -37.24
C GLY A 301 -8.73 22.28 -36.57
N GLY A 302 -10.04 22.36 -36.78
CA GLY A 302 -10.93 23.30 -36.08
C GLY A 302 -10.88 23.19 -34.55
N THR A 303 -11.45 24.19 -33.88
CA THR A 303 -11.37 24.32 -32.43
C THR A 303 -12.48 23.50 -31.75
N TRP A 304 -12.09 22.54 -30.93
CA TRP A 304 -13.02 21.65 -30.23
C TRP A 304 -13.24 22.09 -28.78
N THR A 305 -14.51 22.27 -28.40
CA THR A 305 -14.90 22.59 -27.02
C THR A 305 -15.65 21.43 -26.40
N LEU A 306 -15.20 20.98 -25.22
CA LEU A 306 -15.92 20.00 -24.42
C LEU A 306 -17.26 20.60 -23.96
N TYR A 307 -18.38 20.00 -24.34
CA TYR A 307 -19.71 20.50 -23.95
C TYR A 307 -20.51 19.49 -23.13
N ASN A 308 -20.12 18.21 -23.12
CA ASN A 308 -20.77 17.21 -22.27
C ASN A 308 -19.79 16.12 -21.83
N VAL A 309 -20.00 15.59 -20.63
CA VAL A 309 -19.28 14.43 -20.09
C VAL A 309 -20.32 13.49 -19.49
N ILE A 310 -20.35 12.27 -20.00
CA ILE A 310 -21.18 11.20 -19.45
C ILE A 310 -20.24 10.18 -18.81
N THR A 311 -20.44 9.93 -17.52
CA THR A 311 -19.71 8.90 -16.78
C THR A 311 -20.67 7.76 -16.46
N ASP A 312 -20.31 6.54 -16.86
CA ASP A 312 -21.07 5.35 -16.53
C ASP A 312 -21.11 5.16 -15.01
N THR A 313 -22.17 4.54 -14.50
CA THR A 313 -22.35 4.30 -13.05
C THR A 313 -21.79 2.96 -12.58
N ILE A 314 -21.45 2.07 -13.51
CA ILE A 314 -20.99 0.71 -13.22
C ILE A 314 -19.50 0.60 -13.61
N PRO A 315 -18.60 0.39 -12.63
CA PRO A 315 -17.20 0.12 -12.92
C PRO A 315 -16.97 -1.19 -13.66
N THR A 316 -16.00 -1.21 -14.57
CA THR A 316 -15.54 -2.40 -15.30
C THR A 316 -14.21 -2.88 -14.73
N GLU A 317 -14.06 -4.19 -14.49
CA GLU A 317 -12.79 -4.83 -14.07
C GLU A 317 -11.80 -4.87 -15.25
N TYR A 318 -10.51 -4.62 -14.95
CA TYR A 318 -9.39 -4.62 -15.90
C TYR A 318 -8.31 -5.63 -15.54
#